data_AF-U7P1B3-F1
#
_entry.id   AF-U7P1B3-F1
#
_cell.length_a   1.000
_cell.length_b   1.000
_cell.length_c   1.000
_cell.angle_alpha   90.00
_cell.angle_beta   90.00
_cell.angle_gamma   90.00
#
_symmetry.space_group_name_H-M   'P 1'
#
loop_
_entity.id
_entity.type
_entity.pdbx_description
1 polymer ?
#
loop_
_entity_poly.entity_id
_entity_poly.type
_entity_poly.pdbx_seq_one_letter_code
_entity_poly.pdbx_strand_id
1 'polypeptide(L)'
;MLRYGDTGPAVERLQQELRRRGMGLTADGIFGPATQAAVRAFQREQGLVIDGIAGRKTQAALYQEKGDKALRQIDLVGAAETLGVELAAVMAVNEVESRGVGFHHGGARHNAPIILYERHIMRRRLQHHGINPTPHQRRYPSLVNDRPGGYRGGPREHDRLEAAAEIHEESAIESCSWGLFQIMGFHWKALGYASAHAWREAMRASEGHQLEAFVRFIETSPAIHAALRRHDWRDFARRYNGPDFERNDYDTKLAAAYRRHAAALAA
;
A
#
# COMPACT_ATOMS: atom_id res chain seq x y z
N MET A 1 -15.57 -2.08 3.69
CA MET A 1 -15.17 -2.23 2.27
C MET A 1 -16.23 -3.10 1.61
N LEU A 2 -16.73 -2.71 0.44
CA LEU A 2 -17.72 -3.48 -0.31
C LEU A 2 -17.15 -3.89 -1.67
N ARG A 3 -17.41 -5.12 -2.11
CA ARG A 3 -16.90 -5.70 -3.35
C ARG A 3 -17.87 -6.74 -3.92
N TYR A 4 -17.56 -7.22 -5.12
CA TYR A 4 -18.33 -8.26 -5.80
C TYR A 4 -18.64 -9.45 -4.87
N GLY A 5 -19.91 -9.87 -4.84
CA GLY A 5 -20.42 -10.95 -4.01
C GLY A 5 -20.90 -10.53 -2.63
N ASP A 6 -20.56 -9.34 -2.14
CA ASP A 6 -21.13 -8.82 -0.90
C ASP A 6 -22.63 -8.56 -1.05
N THR A 7 -23.39 -8.75 0.03
CA THR A 7 -24.83 -8.47 0.07
C THR A 7 -25.23 -7.71 1.34
N GLY A 8 -26.39 -7.07 1.31
CA GLY A 8 -27.05 -6.47 2.47
C GLY A 8 -27.16 -4.94 2.45
N PRO A 9 -27.59 -4.32 3.57
CA PRO A 9 -28.00 -2.91 3.61
C PRO A 9 -26.87 -1.92 3.26
N ALA A 10 -25.61 -2.29 3.49
CA ALA A 10 -24.48 -1.45 3.11
C ALA A 10 -24.31 -1.38 1.59
N VAL A 11 -24.54 -2.48 0.87
CA VAL A 11 -24.53 -2.52 -0.59
C VAL A 11 -25.71 -1.73 -1.14
N GLU A 12 -26.88 -1.88 -0.54
CA GLU A 12 -28.06 -1.12 -0.96
C GLU A 12 -27.84 0.39 -0.84
N ARG A 13 -27.26 0.86 0.27
CA ARG A 13 -26.90 2.28 0.43
C ARG A 13 -25.89 2.75 -0.62
N LEU A 14 -24.85 1.96 -0.90
CA LEU A 14 -23.90 2.26 -1.98
C LEU A 14 -24.63 2.41 -3.32
N GLN A 15 -25.52 1.47 -3.63
CA GLN A 15 -26.30 1.48 -4.87
C GLN A 15 -27.20 2.71 -4.96
N GLN A 16 -27.86 3.10 -3.86
CA GLN A 16 -28.68 4.31 -3.79
C GLN A 16 -27.85 5.58 -4.05
N GLU A 17 -26.64 5.69 -3.50
CA GLU A 17 -25.78 6.85 -3.77
C GLU A 17 -25.28 6.89 -5.21
N LEU A 18 -24.91 5.74 -5.80
CA LEU A 18 -24.54 5.66 -7.22
C LEU A 18 -25.72 6.03 -8.13
N ARG A 19 -26.94 5.62 -7.78
CA ARG A 19 -28.18 6.02 -8.50
C ARG A 19 -28.39 7.53 -8.48
N ARG A 20 -28.22 8.18 -7.33
CA ARG A 20 -28.36 9.65 -7.19
C ARG A 20 -27.39 10.41 -8.08
N ARG A 21 -26.26 9.79 -8.45
CA ARG A 21 -25.26 10.34 -9.37
C ARG A 21 -25.53 9.98 -10.84
N GLY A 22 -26.73 9.48 -11.16
CA GLY A 22 -27.17 9.21 -12.53
C GLY A 22 -26.86 7.81 -13.05
N MET A 23 -26.39 6.89 -12.20
CA MET A 23 -26.11 5.51 -12.65
C MET A 23 -27.37 4.65 -12.69
N GLY A 24 -27.64 4.04 -13.83
CA GLY A 24 -28.80 3.17 -14.06
C GLY A 24 -28.61 1.76 -13.49
N LEU A 25 -28.65 1.61 -12.16
CA LEU A 25 -28.59 0.30 -11.49
C LEU A 25 -29.83 0.04 -10.64
N THR A 26 -29.97 -1.17 -10.08
CA THR A 26 -30.98 -1.51 -9.06
C THR A 26 -30.38 -1.50 -7.66
N ALA A 27 -31.08 -0.92 -6.69
CA ALA A 27 -30.69 -0.97 -5.27
C ALA A 27 -31.33 -2.21 -4.63
N ASP A 28 -30.80 -3.39 -4.96
CA ASP A 28 -31.27 -4.70 -4.50
C ASP A 28 -30.45 -5.25 -3.31
N GLY A 29 -29.42 -4.51 -2.88
CA GLY A 29 -28.51 -4.94 -1.83
C GLY A 29 -27.54 -6.04 -2.28
N ILE A 30 -27.37 -6.29 -3.58
CA ILE A 30 -26.47 -7.32 -4.13
C ILE A 30 -25.35 -6.68 -4.93
N PHE A 31 -24.10 -6.91 -4.52
CA PHE A 31 -22.94 -6.40 -5.24
C PHE A 31 -22.60 -7.34 -6.40
N GLY A 32 -23.44 -7.33 -7.43
CA GLY A 32 -23.27 -8.08 -8.67
C GLY A 32 -22.48 -7.33 -9.75
N PRO A 33 -22.45 -7.85 -10.99
CA PRO A 33 -21.75 -7.24 -12.12
C PRO A 33 -22.17 -5.78 -12.39
N ALA A 34 -23.47 -5.48 -12.31
CA ALA A 34 -23.98 -4.13 -12.53
C ALA A 34 -23.48 -3.13 -11.47
N THR A 35 -23.51 -3.51 -10.19
CA THR A 35 -22.97 -2.70 -9.09
C THR A 35 -21.47 -2.47 -9.26
N GLN A 36 -20.71 -3.51 -9.65
CA GLN A 36 -19.29 -3.38 -9.90
C GLN A 36 -18.97 -2.44 -11.07
N ALA A 37 -19.71 -2.55 -12.18
CA ALA A 37 -19.56 -1.67 -13.33
C ALA A 37 -19.86 -0.21 -12.96
N ALA A 38 -20.92 0.03 -12.18
CA ALA A 38 -21.26 1.35 -11.65
C ALA A 38 -20.14 1.92 -10.75
N VAL A 39 -19.59 1.10 -9.83
CA VAL A 39 -18.44 1.53 -9.01
C VAL A 39 -17.23 1.89 -9.87
N ARG A 40 -16.90 1.11 -10.91
CA ARG A 40 -15.80 1.43 -11.83
C ARG A 40 -16.06 2.72 -12.61
N ALA A 41 -17.28 2.93 -13.09
CA ALA A 41 -17.67 4.17 -13.75
C ALA A 41 -17.48 5.38 -12.83
N PHE A 42 -17.86 5.23 -11.56
CA PHE A 42 -17.74 6.29 -10.56
C PHE A 42 -16.27 6.58 -10.24
N GLN A 43 -15.46 5.53 -10.03
CA GLN A 43 -14.03 5.67 -9.81
C GLN A 43 -13.35 6.39 -10.97
N ARG A 44 -13.72 6.06 -12.22
CA ARG A 44 -13.23 6.74 -13.42
C ARG A 44 -13.58 8.22 -13.42
N GLU A 45 -14.83 8.57 -13.14
CA GLU A 45 -15.29 9.97 -13.07
C GLU A 45 -14.52 10.78 -12.02
N GLN A 46 -14.15 10.15 -10.89
CA GLN A 46 -13.42 10.79 -9.80
C GLN A 46 -11.88 10.68 -9.93
N GLY A 47 -11.36 10.04 -10.98
CA GLY A 47 -9.93 9.80 -11.17
C GLY A 47 -9.28 8.87 -10.14
N LEU A 48 -10.09 8.09 -9.40
CA LEU A 48 -9.63 7.08 -8.45
C LEU A 48 -9.07 5.84 -9.17
N VAL A 49 -8.34 5.00 -8.45
CA VAL A 49 -8.01 3.65 -8.94
C VAL A 49 -9.30 2.90 -9.31
N ILE A 50 -9.37 2.44 -10.56
CA ILE A 50 -10.56 1.83 -11.15
C ILE A 50 -10.55 0.31 -10.87
N ASP A 51 -10.62 -0.08 -9.60
CA ASP A 51 -10.57 -1.49 -9.17
C ASP A 51 -11.96 -2.15 -9.05
N GLY A 52 -13.03 -1.37 -9.10
CA GLY A 52 -14.41 -1.86 -8.89
C GLY A 52 -14.72 -2.23 -7.44
N ILE A 53 -13.90 -1.79 -6.49
CA ILE A 53 -14.06 -2.02 -5.05
C ILE A 53 -14.49 -0.70 -4.39
N ALA A 54 -15.62 -0.73 -3.67
CA ALA A 54 -16.07 0.40 -2.87
C ALA A 54 -15.37 0.40 -1.50
N GLY A 55 -14.06 0.65 -1.53
CA GLY A 55 -13.20 0.85 -0.36
C GLY A 55 -13.36 2.25 0.25
N ARG A 56 -12.52 2.58 1.24
CA ARG A 56 -12.59 3.88 1.94
C ARG A 56 -12.49 5.07 0.99
N LYS A 57 -11.59 5.03 -0.01
CA LYS A 57 -11.38 6.12 -0.97
C LYS A 57 -12.62 6.36 -1.84
N THR A 58 -13.21 5.28 -2.36
CA THR A 58 -14.46 5.33 -3.12
C THR A 58 -15.59 5.90 -2.27
N GLN A 59 -15.71 5.45 -1.01
CA GLN A 59 -16.72 5.96 -0.08
C GLN A 59 -16.50 7.45 0.25
N ALA A 60 -15.27 7.85 0.57
CA ALA A 60 -14.90 9.25 0.82
C ALA A 60 -15.28 10.14 -0.37
N ALA A 61 -14.97 9.73 -1.61
CA ALA A 61 -15.37 10.48 -2.80
C ALA A 61 -16.91 10.51 -3.01
N LEU A 62 -17.62 9.42 -2.70
CA LEU A 62 -19.08 9.38 -2.74
C LEU A 62 -19.69 10.40 -1.76
N TYR A 63 -19.09 10.54 -0.58
CA TYR A 63 -19.54 11.45 0.47
C TYR A 63 -18.80 12.81 0.49
N GLN A 64 -18.07 13.14 -0.60
CA GLN A 64 -17.35 14.41 -0.81
C GLN A 64 -16.28 14.75 0.24
N GLU A 65 -15.69 13.74 0.88
CA GLU A 65 -14.50 13.91 1.71
C GLU A 65 -13.26 13.99 0.80
N LYS A 66 -12.61 15.16 0.75
CA LYS A 66 -11.39 15.36 -0.06
C LYS A 66 -10.22 14.57 0.52
N GLY A 67 -9.80 13.52 -0.20
CA GLY A 67 -8.52 12.83 0.03
C GLY A 67 -7.49 13.27 -0.99
N ASP A 68 -6.70 14.30 -0.68
CA ASP A 68 -5.64 14.85 -1.54
C ASP A 68 -4.43 13.90 -1.70
N LYS A 69 -4.24 12.98 -0.76
CA LYS A 69 -3.14 12.01 -0.75
C LYS A 69 -3.45 10.66 -1.39
N ALA A 70 -4.67 10.44 -1.87
CA ALA A 70 -5.09 9.14 -2.39
C ALA A 70 -4.42 8.80 -3.73
N LEU A 71 -4.12 7.52 -3.92
CA LEU A 71 -3.61 6.95 -5.16
C LEU A 71 -4.66 7.07 -6.27
N ARG A 72 -4.22 7.51 -7.44
CA ARG A 72 -5.05 7.76 -8.61
C ARG A 72 -4.73 6.77 -9.73
N GLN A 73 -5.66 6.64 -10.67
CA GLN A 73 -5.44 5.78 -11.84
C GLN A 73 -4.22 6.24 -12.65
N ILE A 74 -4.00 7.55 -12.76
CA ILE A 74 -2.84 8.10 -13.50
C ILE A 74 -1.50 7.70 -12.88
N ASP A 75 -1.44 7.52 -11.56
CA ASP A 75 -0.23 7.05 -10.88
C ASP A 75 0.09 5.60 -11.29
N LEU A 76 -0.94 4.76 -11.43
CA LEU A 76 -0.78 3.37 -11.90
C LEU A 76 -0.35 3.30 -13.37
N VAL A 77 -0.86 4.22 -14.21
CA VAL A 77 -0.43 4.35 -15.61
C VAL A 77 1.05 4.71 -15.68
N GLY A 78 1.49 5.74 -14.96
CA GLY A 78 2.90 6.13 -14.93
C GLY A 78 3.81 5.02 -14.39
N ALA A 79 3.36 4.26 -13.39
CA ALA A 79 4.08 3.09 -12.90
C ALA A 79 4.20 1.97 -13.95
N ALA A 80 3.12 1.70 -14.71
CA ALA A 80 3.13 0.71 -15.78
C ALA A 80 4.08 1.09 -16.92
N GLU A 81 4.09 2.37 -17.30
CA GLU A 81 5.01 2.94 -18.29
C GLU A 81 6.47 2.83 -17.82
N THR A 82 6.75 3.25 -16.58
CA THR A 82 8.10 3.19 -15.98
C THR A 82 8.64 1.76 -15.96
N LEU A 83 7.81 0.81 -15.53
CA LEU A 83 8.20 -0.59 -15.46
C LEU A 83 8.13 -1.31 -16.83
N GLY A 84 7.57 -0.70 -17.87
CA GLY A 84 7.35 -1.37 -19.16
C GLY A 84 6.53 -2.66 -19.03
N VAL A 85 5.45 -2.62 -18.24
CA VAL A 85 4.50 -3.72 -18.00
C VAL A 85 3.09 -3.30 -18.39
N GLU A 86 2.18 -4.27 -18.52
CA GLU A 86 0.77 -3.95 -18.73
C GLU A 86 0.16 -3.24 -17.51
N LEU A 87 -0.70 -2.25 -17.76
CA LEU A 87 -1.43 -1.55 -16.70
C LEU A 87 -2.23 -2.53 -15.82
N ALA A 88 -2.80 -3.57 -16.42
CA ALA A 88 -3.51 -4.63 -15.70
C ALA A 88 -2.62 -5.34 -14.66
N ALA A 89 -1.33 -5.51 -14.94
CA ALA A 89 -0.37 -6.11 -14.01
C ALA A 89 -0.10 -5.20 -12.81
N VAL A 90 0.10 -3.90 -13.03
CA VAL A 90 0.25 -2.92 -11.94
C VAL A 90 -1.02 -2.81 -11.10
N MET A 91 -2.19 -2.80 -11.73
CA MET A 91 -3.48 -2.81 -11.02
C MET A 91 -3.65 -4.06 -10.16
N ALA A 92 -3.26 -5.24 -10.66
CA ALA A 92 -3.30 -6.49 -9.92
C ALA A 92 -2.38 -6.47 -8.70
N VAL A 93 -1.13 -6.00 -8.88
CA VAL A 93 -0.17 -5.84 -7.79
C VAL A 93 -0.69 -4.83 -6.76
N ASN A 94 -1.22 -3.68 -7.19
CA ASN A 94 -1.79 -2.69 -6.26
C ASN A 94 -2.97 -3.25 -5.46
N GLU A 95 -3.86 -4.03 -6.09
CA GLU A 95 -5.01 -4.65 -5.41
C GLU A 95 -4.57 -5.68 -4.35
N VAL A 96 -3.54 -6.48 -4.64
CA VAL A 96 -3.15 -7.62 -3.79
C VAL A 96 -2.06 -7.27 -2.78
N GLU A 97 -1.07 -6.48 -3.18
CA GLU A 97 0.13 -6.19 -2.39
C GLU A 97 0.02 -4.90 -1.58
N SER A 98 -0.90 -3.99 -1.93
CA SER A 98 -1.10 -2.80 -1.12
C SER A 98 -2.00 -3.10 0.10
N ARG A 99 -1.78 -2.37 1.19
CA ARG A 99 -2.70 -2.39 2.35
C ARG A 99 -4.05 -1.71 2.06
N GLY A 100 -4.28 -1.21 0.86
CA GLY A 100 -5.46 -0.42 0.45
C GLY A 100 -5.49 1.02 1.01
N VAL A 101 -4.82 1.27 2.13
CA VAL A 101 -4.65 2.58 2.78
C VAL A 101 -3.18 2.83 3.08
N GLY A 102 -2.66 3.98 2.64
CA GLY A 102 -1.29 4.41 2.88
C GLY A 102 -1.13 5.36 4.08
N PHE A 103 -2.26 5.88 4.61
CA PHE A 103 -2.29 6.89 5.66
C PHE A 103 -3.33 6.57 6.74
N HIS A 104 -3.04 7.00 7.97
CA HIS A 104 -4.00 6.98 9.06
C HIS A 104 -5.12 8.00 8.82
N HIS A 105 -6.34 7.63 9.18
CA HIS A 105 -7.52 8.48 9.05
C HIS A 105 -8.16 8.70 10.42
N GLY A 106 -8.45 9.96 10.75
CA GLY A 106 -8.94 10.34 12.07
C GLY A 106 -7.87 10.28 13.18
N GLY A 107 -8.20 10.86 14.33
CA GLY A 107 -7.34 10.88 15.53
C GLY A 107 -6.07 11.73 15.39
N ALA A 108 -5.22 11.67 16.42
CA ALA A 108 -4.02 12.53 16.54
C ALA A 108 -2.96 12.32 15.44
N ARG A 109 -3.02 11.21 14.71
CA ARG A 109 -2.08 10.89 13.61
C ARG A 109 -2.76 10.94 12.24
N HIS A 110 -3.87 11.64 12.10
CA HIS A 110 -4.53 11.81 10.80
C HIS A 110 -3.51 12.30 9.75
N ASN A 111 -3.51 11.68 8.57
CA ASN A 111 -2.59 11.94 7.46
C ASN A 111 -1.11 11.60 7.71
N ALA A 112 -0.78 10.94 8.82
CA ALA A 112 0.52 10.29 8.96
C ALA A 112 0.54 8.98 8.13
N PRO A 113 1.65 8.64 7.46
CA PRO A 113 1.75 7.41 6.69
C PRO A 113 1.64 6.21 7.61
N ILE A 114 1.05 5.12 7.13
CA ILE A 114 1.05 3.86 7.87
C ILE A 114 2.48 3.35 7.94
N ILE A 115 2.95 3.04 9.15
CA ILE A 115 4.27 2.47 9.36
C ILE A 115 4.18 1.24 10.26
N LEU A 116 5.20 0.38 10.17
CA LEU A 116 5.50 -0.61 11.20
C LEU A 116 6.96 -0.44 11.62
N TYR A 117 7.20 -0.24 12.92
CA TYR A 117 8.54 -0.08 13.45
C TYR A 117 9.13 -1.43 13.85
N GLU A 118 10.34 -1.70 13.38
CA GLU A 118 11.04 -2.95 13.60
C GLU A 118 12.24 -2.79 14.54
N ARG A 119 12.04 -3.09 15.82
CA ARG A 119 13.08 -2.94 16.87
C ARG A 119 14.38 -3.71 16.59
N HIS A 120 14.27 -4.81 15.87
CA HIS A 120 15.41 -5.63 15.47
C HIS A 120 16.17 -5.03 14.29
N ILE A 121 15.48 -4.31 13.40
CA ILE A 121 16.10 -3.51 12.35
C ILE A 121 16.81 -2.32 12.96
N MET A 122 16.17 -1.59 13.89
CA MET A 122 16.81 -0.48 14.60
C MET A 122 18.16 -0.88 15.20
N ARG A 123 18.20 -2.05 15.86
CA ARG A 123 19.44 -2.60 16.40
C ARG A 123 20.52 -2.77 15.33
N ARG A 124 20.16 -3.35 14.18
CA ARG A 124 21.08 -3.55 13.04
C ARG A 124 21.52 -2.22 12.42
N ARG A 125 20.63 -1.24 12.30
CA ARG A 125 20.93 0.08 11.73
C ARG A 125 21.82 0.92 12.63
N LEU A 126 21.63 0.89 13.96
CA LEU A 126 22.59 1.47 14.90
C LEU A 126 24.01 0.93 14.68
N GLN A 127 24.16 -0.40 14.57
CA GLN A 127 25.46 -1.01 14.28
C GLN A 127 26.03 -0.59 12.92
N HIS A 128 25.18 -0.50 11.89
CA HIS A 128 25.58 -0.05 10.57
C HIS A 128 26.16 1.36 10.59
N HIS A 129 25.60 2.24 11.43
CA HIS A 129 26.08 3.61 11.65
C HIS A 129 27.19 3.73 12.71
N GLY A 130 27.80 2.61 13.11
CA GLY A 130 28.90 2.60 14.09
C GLY A 130 28.48 2.83 15.54
N ILE A 131 27.18 2.83 15.84
CA ILE A 131 26.64 3.05 17.19
C ILE A 131 26.46 1.70 17.89
N ASN A 132 27.05 1.54 19.08
CA ASN A 132 26.88 0.32 19.88
C ASN A 132 25.43 0.21 20.37
N PRO A 133 24.64 -0.80 19.93
CA PRO A 133 23.23 -0.90 20.30
C PRO A 133 23.02 -1.40 21.73
N THR A 134 24.04 -1.97 22.37
CA THR A 134 23.88 -2.72 23.64
C THR A 134 23.35 -1.85 24.80
N PRO A 135 23.86 -0.62 25.04
CA PRO A 135 23.31 0.26 26.06
C PRO A 135 21.85 0.65 25.76
N HIS A 136 21.53 0.92 24.50
CA HIS A 136 20.19 1.28 24.06
C HIS A 136 19.21 0.11 24.18
N GLN A 137 19.62 -1.11 23.87
CA GLN A 137 18.81 -2.33 24.07
C GLN A 137 18.49 -2.57 25.54
N ARG A 138 19.46 -2.36 26.46
CA ARG A 138 19.22 -2.49 27.90
C ARG A 138 18.25 -1.43 28.41
N ARG A 139 18.41 -0.18 27.97
CA ARG A 139 17.59 0.95 28.42
C ARG A 139 16.19 0.98 27.77
N TYR A 140 16.09 0.56 26.51
CA TYR A 140 14.90 0.67 25.67
C TYR A 140 14.62 -0.64 24.89
N PRO A 141 14.38 -1.79 25.57
CA PRO A 141 14.22 -3.09 24.91
C PRO A 141 13.00 -3.21 23.98
N SER A 142 12.04 -2.29 24.08
CA SER A 142 10.90 -2.18 23.17
C SER A 142 11.23 -1.49 21.85
N LEU A 143 12.32 -0.69 21.82
CA LEU A 143 12.80 0.06 20.66
C LEU A 143 14.02 -0.59 20.02
N VAL A 144 14.90 -1.19 20.82
CA VAL A 144 16.12 -1.85 20.33
C VAL A 144 16.16 -3.25 20.91
N ASN A 145 16.17 -4.27 20.05
CA ASN A 145 16.22 -5.67 20.49
C ASN A 145 16.84 -6.55 19.40
N ASP A 146 17.34 -7.73 19.74
CA ASP A 146 17.82 -8.72 18.75
C ASP A 146 16.66 -9.47 18.08
N ARG A 147 15.49 -9.53 18.74
CA ARG A 147 14.31 -10.23 18.25
C ARG A 147 13.24 -9.26 17.70
N PRO A 148 12.49 -9.67 16.67
CA PRO A 148 11.35 -8.89 16.17
C PRO A 148 10.26 -8.73 17.24
N GLY A 149 9.29 -7.84 17.00
CA GLY A 149 8.14 -7.64 17.89
C GLY A 149 8.12 -6.30 18.65
N GLY A 150 7.32 -6.28 19.72
CA GLY A 150 7.02 -5.07 20.49
C GLY A 150 6.05 -4.12 19.78
N TYR A 151 5.33 -4.61 18.77
CA TYR A 151 4.37 -3.84 17.98
C TYR A 151 3.23 -3.33 18.85
N ARG A 152 2.92 -2.05 18.73
CA ARG A 152 1.71 -1.41 19.28
C ARG A 152 0.60 -1.36 18.23
N GLY A 153 0.97 -1.31 16.95
CA GLY A 153 0.06 -1.30 15.82
C GLY A 153 -0.63 0.05 15.60
N GLY A 154 -1.05 0.27 14.35
CA GLY A 154 -1.78 1.47 13.97
C GLY A 154 -0.99 2.76 14.27
N PRO A 155 -1.69 3.85 14.64
CA PRO A 155 -1.08 5.16 14.90
C PRO A 155 0.05 5.16 15.94
N ARG A 156 0.06 4.20 16.88
CA ARG A 156 1.02 4.12 17.98
C ARG A 156 2.42 3.65 17.55
N GLU A 157 2.57 3.18 16.32
CA GLU A 157 3.90 2.93 15.76
C GLU A 157 4.70 4.23 15.56
N HIS A 158 4.02 5.36 15.34
CA HIS A 158 4.68 6.68 15.27
C HIS A 158 5.31 7.09 16.60
N ASP A 159 4.67 6.75 17.73
CA ASP A 159 5.24 7.02 19.06
C ASP A 159 6.56 6.24 19.27
N ARG A 160 6.66 5.02 18.70
CA ARG A 160 7.89 4.21 18.74
C ARG A 160 8.97 4.80 17.84
N LEU A 161 8.60 5.21 16.62
CA LEU A 161 9.51 5.86 15.69
C LEU A 161 10.09 7.14 16.30
N GLU A 162 9.25 8.00 16.88
CA GLU A 162 9.68 9.25 17.52
C GLU A 162 10.61 8.99 18.70
N ALA A 163 10.27 8.07 19.59
CA ALA A 163 11.14 7.70 20.70
C ALA A 163 12.47 7.06 20.25
N ALA A 164 12.48 6.34 19.12
CA ALA A 164 13.71 5.79 18.54
C ALA A 164 14.55 6.85 17.84
N ALA A 165 13.93 7.89 17.26
CA ALA A 165 14.64 8.99 16.61
C ALA A 165 15.48 9.80 17.61
N GLU A 166 15.05 9.88 18.88
CA GLU A 166 15.85 10.44 19.99
C GLU A 166 17.15 9.66 20.25
N ILE A 167 17.22 8.39 19.84
CA ILE A 167 18.46 7.59 19.91
C ILE A 167 19.33 7.88 18.69
N HIS A 168 18.76 7.72 17.49
CA HIS A 168 19.40 8.04 16.22
C HIS A 168 18.34 8.13 15.11
N GLU A 169 18.09 9.34 14.59
CA GLU A 169 17.00 9.61 13.64
C GLU A 169 17.07 8.74 12.37
N GLU A 170 18.24 8.69 11.72
CA GLU A 170 18.39 7.96 10.45
C GLU A 170 18.12 6.46 10.66
N SER A 171 18.70 5.85 11.71
CA SER A 171 18.44 4.44 12.03
C SER A 171 16.96 4.18 12.32
N ALA A 172 16.27 5.12 12.97
CA ALA A 172 14.87 4.99 13.30
C ALA A 172 14.00 4.99 12.03
N ILE A 173 14.23 5.92 11.10
CA ILE A 173 13.53 5.97 9.81
C ILE A 173 13.79 4.68 9.00
N GLU A 174 15.04 4.26 8.95
CA GLU A 174 15.47 3.05 8.24
C GLU A 174 14.86 1.77 8.81
N SER A 175 14.48 1.80 10.10
CA SER A 175 13.87 0.68 10.81
C SER A 175 12.36 0.57 10.68
N CYS A 176 11.71 1.46 9.92
CA CYS A 176 10.29 1.38 9.63
C CYS A 176 10.02 0.87 8.22
N SER A 177 8.97 0.08 8.05
CA SER A 177 8.28 -0.07 6.76
C SER A 177 7.27 1.06 6.58
N TRP A 178 7.04 1.50 5.34
CA TRP A 178 6.25 2.70 5.05
C TRP A 178 5.15 2.49 4.02
N GLY A 179 4.00 3.10 4.27
CA GLY A 179 2.94 3.33 3.30
C GLY A 179 2.23 2.08 2.78
N LEU A 180 1.60 2.24 1.61
CA LEU A 180 0.79 1.24 0.93
C LEU A 180 1.49 -0.11 0.76
N PHE A 181 2.75 -0.10 0.34
CA PHE A 181 3.51 -1.29 -0.05
C PHE A 181 4.50 -1.77 1.01
N GLN A 182 4.57 -1.07 2.16
CA GLN A 182 5.41 -1.45 3.30
C GLN A 182 6.89 -1.64 2.95
N ILE A 183 7.43 -0.78 2.07
CA ILE A 183 8.85 -0.79 1.74
C ILE A 183 9.66 -0.32 2.96
N MET A 184 10.74 -1.05 3.28
CA MET A 184 11.60 -0.72 4.42
C MET A 184 12.46 0.52 4.15
N GLY A 185 12.53 1.42 5.14
CA GLY A 185 13.23 2.69 5.04
C GLY A 185 14.73 2.54 4.76
N PHE A 186 15.38 1.46 5.20
CA PHE A 186 16.80 1.22 4.90
C PHE A 186 17.11 1.07 3.40
N HIS A 187 16.10 0.97 2.53
CA HIS A 187 16.29 0.98 1.08
C HIS A 187 16.46 2.38 0.48
N TRP A 188 16.24 3.47 1.23
CA TRP A 188 16.23 4.84 0.69
C TRP A 188 17.37 5.15 -0.28
N LYS A 189 18.60 4.73 0.06
CA LYS A 189 19.79 4.99 -0.76
C LYS A 189 19.79 4.19 -2.06
N ALA A 190 19.43 2.91 -1.99
CA ALA A 190 19.32 2.05 -3.17
C ALA A 190 18.20 2.50 -4.11
N LEU A 191 17.16 3.12 -3.55
CA LEU A 191 16.04 3.71 -4.28
C LEU A 191 16.31 5.15 -4.76
N GLY A 192 17.54 5.65 -4.60
CA GLY A 192 17.95 6.96 -5.14
C GLY A 192 17.38 8.18 -4.40
N TYR A 193 16.94 8.03 -3.14
CA TYR A 193 16.60 9.19 -2.30
C TYR A 193 17.87 9.82 -1.74
N ALA A 194 17.85 11.13 -1.50
CA ALA A 194 19.02 11.87 -1.03
C ALA A 194 19.43 11.52 0.41
N SER A 195 18.46 11.14 1.25
CA SER A 195 18.66 10.75 2.65
C SER A 195 17.46 9.96 3.16
N ALA A 196 17.60 9.32 4.34
CA ALA A 196 16.45 8.71 5.03
C ALA A 196 15.35 9.75 5.33
N HIS A 197 15.73 11.00 5.65
CA HIS A 197 14.76 12.07 5.85
C HIS A 197 13.98 12.40 4.57
N ALA A 198 14.65 12.53 3.42
CA ALA A 198 13.99 12.74 2.14
C ALA A 198 13.04 11.59 1.78
N TRP A 199 13.43 10.35 2.10
CA TRP A 199 12.55 9.18 2.01
C TRP A 199 11.30 9.32 2.87
N ARG A 200 11.44 9.67 4.16
CA ARG A 200 10.31 9.88 5.07
C ARG A 200 9.35 10.94 4.53
N GLU A 201 9.86 12.06 4.04
CA GLU A 201 9.01 13.12 3.50
C GLU A 201 8.28 12.69 2.22
N ALA A 202 8.93 11.94 1.33
CA ALA A 202 8.25 11.33 0.17
C ALA A 202 7.11 10.40 0.61
N MET A 203 7.33 9.53 1.61
CA MET A 203 6.31 8.62 2.12
C MET A 203 5.13 9.36 2.78
N ARG A 204 5.35 10.57 3.31
CA ARG A 204 4.32 11.45 3.88
C ARG A 204 3.56 12.25 2.82
N ALA A 205 4.12 12.41 1.62
CA ALA A 205 3.59 13.31 0.60
C ALA A 205 2.26 12.82 0.03
N SER A 206 2.23 11.61 -0.56
CA SER A 206 1.01 10.99 -1.09
C SER A 206 1.18 9.48 -1.28
N GLU A 207 0.09 8.78 -1.54
CA GLU A 207 0.14 7.37 -1.92
C GLU A 207 0.79 7.17 -3.28
N GLY A 208 0.74 8.15 -4.19
CA GLY A 208 1.51 8.16 -5.43
C GLY A 208 3.02 8.06 -5.19
N HIS A 209 3.56 8.81 -4.22
CA HIS A 209 4.97 8.70 -3.83
C HIS A 209 5.28 7.35 -3.16
N GLN A 210 4.32 6.77 -2.44
CA GLN A 210 4.46 5.42 -1.87
C GLN A 210 4.48 4.34 -2.98
N LEU A 211 3.70 4.52 -4.05
CA LEU A 211 3.78 3.68 -5.25
C LEU A 211 5.11 3.88 -5.98
N GLU A 212 5.59 5.12 -6.11
CA GLU A 212 6.88 5.39 -6.74
C GLU A 212 8.03 4.66 -6.03
N ALA A 213 8.05 4.66 -4.69
CA ALA A 213 9.02 3.88 -3.93
C ALA A 213 8.93 2.37 -4.23
N PHE A 214 7.72 1.84 -4.38
CA PHE A 214 7.51 0.44 -4.79
C PHE A 214 8.05 0.20 -6.21
N VAL A 215 7.75 1.08 -7.17
CA VAL A 215 8.26 0.99 -8.55
C VAL A 215 9.79 0.94 -8.56
N ARG A 216 10.43 1.90 -7.89
CA ARG A 216 11.90 1.94 -7.77
C ARG A 216 12.44 0.66 -7.13
N PHE A 217 11.74 0.10 -6.14
CA PHE A 217 12.14 -1.15 -5.51
C PHE A 217 12.10 -2.32 -6.50
N ILE A 218 11.07 -2.41 -7.33
CA ILE A 218 11.00 -3.42 -8.39
C ILE A 218 12.16 -3.23 -9.40
N GLU A 219 12.48 -2.00 -9.78
CA GLU A 219 13.60 -1.70 -10.70
C GLU A 219 14.96 -2.11 -10.12
N THR A 220 15.16 -2.03 -8.80
CA THR A 220 16.40 -2.52 -8.17
C THR A 220 16.57 -4.04 -8.21
N SER A 221 15.53 -4.79 -8.59
CA SER A 221 15.53 -6.25 -8.65
C SER A 221 15.13 -6.76 -10.04
N PRO A 222 16.11 -6.96 -10.95
CA PRO A 222 15.85 -7.46 -12.30
C PRO A 222 15.04 -8.76 -12.32
N ALA A 223 15.22 -9.62 -11.31
CA ALA A 223 14.51 -10.88 -11.21
C ALA A 223 13.02 -10.70 -10.85
N ILE A 224 12.69 -9.82 -9.89
CA ILE A 224 11.30 -9.51 -9.56
C ILE A 224 10.63 -8.82 -10.76
N HIS A 225 11.32 -7.85 -11.36
CA HIS A 225 10.83 -7.13 -12.53
C HIS A 225 10.54 -8.06 -13.71
N ALA A 226 11.45 -8.99 -14.00
CA ALA A 226 11.26 -9.96 -15.08
C ALA A 226 10.10 -10.93 -14.81
N ALA A 227 9.87 -11.33 -13.55
CA ALA A 227 8.71 -12.14 -13.17
C ALA A 227 7.40 -11.37 -13.39
N LEU A 228 7.35 -10.09 -12.98
CA LEU A 228 6.20 -9.21 -13.21
C LEU A 228 5.90 -9.04 -14.71
N ARG A 229 6.93 -8.76 -15.52
CA ARG A 229 6.80 -8.59 -16.98
C ARG A 229 6.29 -9.84 -17.70
N ARG A 230 6.61 -11.03 -17.21
CA ARG A 230 6.15 -12.30 -17.79
C ARG A 230 4.83 -12.81 -17.18
N HIS A 231 4.23 -12.05 -16.26
CA HIS A 231 3.07 -12.48 -15.49
C HIS A 231 3.31 -13.81 -14.73
N ASP A 232 4.55 -14.05 -14.30
CA ASP A 232 4.92 -15.18 -13.46
C ASP A 232 4.58 -14.83 -12.00
N TRP A 233 3.28 -14.89 -11.68
CA TRP A 233 2.74 -14.48 -10.38
C TRP A 233 3.30 -15.27 -9.22
N ARG A 234 3.69 -16.53 -9.46
CA ARG A 234 4.30 -17.40 -8.46
C ARG A 234 5.73 -16.97 -8.15
N ASP A 235 6.56 -16.76 -9.18
CA ASP A 235 7.93 -16.27 -8.96
C ASP A 235 7.94 -14.85 -8.39
N PHE A 236 7.03 -13.98 -8.87
CA PHE A 236 6.84 -12.63 -8.33
C PHE A 236 6.49 -12.67 -6.84
N ALA A 237 5.42 -13.39 -6.47
CA ALA A 237 4.94 -13.45 -5.08
C ALA A 237 6.00 -14.05 -4.15
N ARG A 238 6.70 -15.11 -4.57
CA ARG A 238 7.77 -15.73 -3.79
C ARG A 238 8.92 -14.77 -3.50
N ARG A 239 9.30 -13.94 -4.47
CA ARG A 239 10.41 -12.98 -4.31
C ARG A 239 10.00 -11.75 -3.52
N TYR A 240 8.76 -11.29 -3.70
CA TYR A 240 8.26 -10.08 -3.05
C TYR A 240 7.79 -10.35 -1.61
N ASN A 241 6.96 -11.38 -1.40
CA ASN A 241 6.37 -11.73 -0.10
C ASN A 241 7.21 -12.74 0.70
N GLY A 242 8.22 -13.35 0.07
CA GLY A 242 9.09 -14.34 0.70
C GLY A 242 8.57 -15.79 0.59
N PRO A 243 9.23 -16.74 1.26
CA PRO A 243 8.99 -18.18 1.09
C PRO A 243 7.59 -18.63 1.52
N ASP A 244 6.95 -17.91 2.45
CA ASP A 244 5.62 -18.22 2.97
C ASP A 244 4.46 -17.71 2.10
N PHE A 245 4.73 -17.20 0.88
CA PHE A 245 3.72 -16.56 0.03
C PHE A 245 2.51 -17.46 -0.28
N GLU A 246 2.72 -18.77 -0.42
CA GLU A 246 1.68 -19.75 -0.72
C GLU A 246 0.64 -19.85 0.39
N ARG A 247 1.05 -19.72 1.67
CA ARG A 247 0.13 -19.78 2.81
C ARG A 247 -0.96 -18.68 2.74
N ASN A 248 -0.68 -17.61 2.01
CA ASN A 248 -1.58 -16.48 1.85
C ASN A 248 -2.19 -16.39 0.43
N ASP A 249 -1.99 -17.40 -0.42
CA ASP A 249 -2.49 -17.49 -1.80
C ASP A 249 -2.14 -16.27 -2.68
N TYR A 250 -0.98 -15.64 -2.45
CA TYR A 250 -0.60 -14.40 -3.15
C TYR A 250 -0.58 -14.57 -4.67
N ASP A 251 0.01 -15.67 -5.15
CA ASP A 251 0.11 -15.99 -6.58
C ASP A 251 -1.25 -16.14 -7.25
N THR A 252 -2.16 -16.88 -6.62
CA THR A 252 -3.52 -17.11 -7.12
C THR A 252 -4.34 -15.82 -7.10
N LYS A 253 -4.21 -15.00 -6.05
CA LYS A 253 -4.87 -13.69 -5.95
C LYS A 253 -4.37 -12.72 -7.03
N LEU A 254 -3.07 -12.63 -7.25
CA LEU A 254 -2.45 -11.82 -8.30
C LEU A 254 -2.94 -12.24 -9.69
N ALA A 255 -2.88 -13.54 -9.99
CA ALA A 255 -3.32 -14.07 -11.27
C ALA A 255 -4.81 -13.78 -11.54
N ALA A 256 -5.65 -13.94 -10.51
CA ALA A 256 -7.08 -13.63 -10.61
C ALA A 256 -7.33 -12.13 -10.79
N ALA A 257 -6.62 -11.27 -10.05
CA ALA A 257 -6.72 -9.82 -10.17
C ALA A 257 -6.29 -9.32 -11.55
N TYR A 258 -5.17 -9.84 -12.07
CA TYR A 258 -4.70 -9.52 -13.42
C TYR A 258 -5.75 -9.84 -14.47
N ARG A 259 -6.32 -11.06 -14.47
CA ARG A 259 -7.37 -11.45 -15.42
C ARG A 259 -8.58 -10.52 -15.37
N ARG A 260 -9.01 -10.11 -14.16
CA ARG A 260 -10.14 -9.18 -13.99
C ARG A 260 -9.84 -7.81 -14.57
N HIS A 261 -8.67 -7.23 -14.27
CA HIS A 261 -8.31 -5.90 -14.75
C HIS A 261 -8.02 -5.89 -16.26
N ALA A 262 -7.36 -6.92 -16.78
CA ALA A 262 -7.12 -7.07 -18.21
C ALA A 262 -8.44 -7.12 -19.01
N ALA A 263 -9.40 -7.93 -18.55
CA ALA A 263 -10.73 -7.98 -19.17
C ALA A 263 -11.48 -6.64 -19.06
N ALA A 264 -11.37 -5.94 -17.93
CA ALA A 264 -12.04 -4.66 -17.72
C ALA A 264 -11.44 -3.49 -18.52
N LEU A 265 -10.14 -3.54 -18.85
CA LEU A 265 -9.47 -2.53 -19.69
C LEU A 265 -9.73 -2.76 -21.19
N ALA A 266 -10.11 -3.98 -21.57
CA ALA A 266 -10.43 -4.33 -22.96
C ALA A 266 -11.90 -4.07 -23.35
N ALA A 267 -12.76 -3.74 -22.38
CA ALA A 267 -14.20 -3.50 -22.54
C ALA A 267 -14.52 -1.99 -22.56
#